data_AF-A4VHT0-F1
#
_entry.id   AF-A4VHT0-F1
#
_cell.length_a   1.000
_cell.length_b   1.000
_cell.length_c   1.000
_cell.angle_alpha   90.00
_cell.angle_beta   90.00
_cell.angle_gamma   90.00
#
_symmetry.space_group_name_H-M   'P 1'
#
loop_
_entity.id
_entity.type
_entity.pdbx_description
1 polymer ?
#
loop_
_entity_poly.entity_id
_entity_poly.type
_entity_poly.pdbx_seq_one_letter_code
_entity_poly.pdbx_strand_id
1 'polypeptide(L)'
;MRRRRECLACGERFTTFETAELVMPRLIKSDGSRQPFDEQKLRAGMQRALEKRPVSVERLEAAIAHIKHQLRATGEREIKSRVLGELVMAELQKLDEVAYIRFASVYRRFQDLNEFREEIERLSREPAKPE
;
A
#
# COMPACT_ATOMS: atom_id res chain seq x y z
N MET A 1 -2.71 24.33 4.25
CA MET A 1 -2.12 25.62 3.80
C MET A 1 -2.95 26.74 4.41
N ARG A 2 -2.35 27.83 4.93
CA ARG A 2 -3.11 28.98 5.47
C ARG A 2 -3.07 30.11 4.44
N ARG A 3 -4.22 30.48 3.86
CA ARG A 3 -4.34 31.68 3.01
C ARG A 3 -5.10 32.75 3.78
N ARG A 4 -4.51 33.94 3.91
CA ARG A 4 -5.23 35.12 4.43
C ARG A 4 -6.17 35.59 3.33
N ARG A 5 -7.47 35.68 3.64
CA ARG A 5 -8.49 36.24 2.75
C ARG A 5 -9.12 37.45 3.43
N GLU A 6 -9.59 38.38 2.61
CA GLU A 6 -10.24 39.61 3.05
C GLU A 6 -11.67 39.63 2.51
N CYS A 7 -12.63 40.03 3.35
CA CYS A 7 -14.02 40.18 2.93
C CYS A 7 -14.16 41.42 2.04
N LEU A 8 -14.62 41.25 0.80
CA LEU A 8 -14.80 42.36 -0.14
C LEU A 8 -15.94 43.32 0.26
N ALA A 9 -16.83 42.92 1.17
CA ALA A 9 -17.96 43.73 1.62
C ALA A 9 -17.66 44.57 2.89
N CYS A 10 -16.80 44.10 3.79
CA CYS A 10 -16.51 44.78 5.05
C CYS A 10 -15.01 44.95 5.39
N GLY A 11 -14.09 44.45 4.55
CA GLY A 11 -12.65 44.56 4.75
C GLY A 11 -12.08 43.70 5.88
N GLU A 12 -12.92 42.89 6.52
CA GLU A 12 -12.50 42.08 7.66
C GLU A 12 -11.66 40.88 7.21
N ARG A 13 -10.53 40.67 7.91
CA ARG A 13 -9.57 39.61 7.58
C ARG A 13 -9.94 38.33 8.30
N PHE A 14 -10.07 37.25 7.56
CA PHE A 14 -10.33 35.92 8.11
C PHE A 14 -9.31 34.90 7.63
N THR A 15 -9.09 33.87 8.44
CA THR A 15 -8.19 32.76 8.11
C THR A 15 -9.04 31.56 7.69
N THR A 16 -8.91 31.14 6.43
CA THR A 16 -9.51 29.87 5.98
C THR A 16 -8.51 28.74 6.20
N PHE A 17 -8.99 27.64 6.79
CA PHE A 17 -8.24 26.39 6.87
C PHE A 17 -8.58 25.54 5.64
N GLU A 18 -7.64 25.42 4.71
CA GLU A 18 -7.74 24.47 3.60
C GLU A 18 -7.09 23.15 4.04
N THR A 19 -7.91 22.12 4.25
CA THR A 19 -7.48 20.74 4.56
C THR A 19 -7.63 19.90 3.29
N ALA A 20 -6.58 19.19 2.89
CA ALA A 20 -6.69 18.21 1.81
C ALA A 20 -7.56 17.04 2.30
N GLU A 21 -8.74 16.87 1.70
CA GLU A 21 -9.57 15.70 1.95
C GLU A 21 -8.92 14.50 1.24
N LEU A 22 -8.09 13.75 1.99
CA LEU A 22 -7.40 12.58 1.46
C LEU A 22 -8.36 11.39 1.44
N VAL A 23 -9.14 11.30 0.36
CA VAL A 23 -10.02 10.17 0.08
C VAL A 23 -9.19 8.99 -0.43
N MET A 24 -9.62 7.75 -0.13
CA MET A 24 -8.97 6.57 -0.69
C MET A 24 -9.12 6.55 -2.22
N PRO A 25 -8.05 6.27 -2.98
CA PRO A 25 -8.12 6.18 -4.43
C PRO A 25 -8.96 4.98 -4.89
N ARG A 26 -9.56 5.09 -6.07
CA ARG A 26 -10.07 3.92 -6.79
C ARG A 26 -8.91 3.12 -7.38
N LEU A 27 -9.08 1.81 -7.48
CA LEU A 27 -8.10 0.90 -8.06
C LEU A 27 -8.46 0.61 -9.52
N ILE A 28 -7.53 0.91 -10.43
CA ILE A 28 -7.57 0.49 -11.83
C ILE A 28 -6.94 -0.90 -11.91
N LYS A 29 -7.76 -1.92 -12.20
CA LYS A 29 -7.36 -3.31 -12.34
C LYS A 29 -6.62 -3.53 -13.68
N SER A 30 -5.98 -4.68 -13.84
CA SER A 30 -5.19 -5.00 -15.06
C SER A 30 -6.03 -5.05 -16.34
N ASP A 31 -7.34 -5.30 -16.23
CA ASP A 31 -8.31 -5.27 -17.32
C ASP A 31 -8.85 -3.86 -17.61
N GLY A 32 -8.36 -2.83 -16.89
CA GLY A 32 -8.80 -1.44 -17.00
C GLY A 32 -10.05 -1.11 -16.18
N SER A 33 -10.67 -2.09 -15.51
CA SER A 33 -11.85 -1.85 -14.67
C SER A 33 -11.49 -1.03 -13.42
N ARG A 34 -12.42 -0.19 -12.96
CA ARG A 34 -12.24 0.69 -11.80
C ARG A 34 -13.07 0.25 -10.62
N GLN A 35 -12.42 -0.15 -9.55
CA GLN A 35 -13.08 -0.61 -8.33
C GLN A 35 -12.75 0.32 -7.16
N PRO A 36 -13.66 0.56 -6.22
CA PRO A 36 -13.31 1.26 -4.99
C PRO A 36 -12.23 0.47 -4.23
N PHE A 37 -11.37 1.17 -3.48
CA PHE A 37 -10.47 0.51 -2.55
C PHE A 37 -11.30 -0.24 -1.50
N ASP A 38 -10.90 -1.49 -1.23
CA ASP A 38 -11.56 -2.40 -0.31
C ASP A 38 -10.52 -2.94 0.68
N GLU A 39 -10.62 -2.50 1.93
CA GLU A 39 -9.71 -2.89 2.99
C GLU A 39 -9.83 -4.38 3.33
N GLN A 40 -11.03 -4.95 3.28
CA GLN A 40 -11.24 -6.36 3.59
C GLN A 40 -10.54 -7.25 2.57
N LYS A 41 -10.57 -6.88 1.29
CA LYS A 41 -9.80 -7.57 0.24
C LYS A 41 -8.28 -7.47 0.46
N LEU A 42 -7.79 -6.29 0.83
CA LEU A 42 -6.36 -6.10 1.16
C LEU A 42 -5.95 -7.01 2.32
N ARG A 43 -6.72 -6.97 3.41
CA ARG A 43 -6.50 -7.78 4.61
C ARG A 43 -6.49 -9.28 4.30
N ALA A 44 -7.52 -9.76 3.60
CA ALA A 44 -7.62 -11.17 3.23
C ALA A 44 -6.44 -11.63 2.36
N GLY A 45 -5.99 -10.79 1.42
CA GLY A 45 -4.81 -11.05 0.60
C GLY A 45 -3.53 -11.19 1.43
N MET A 46 -3.30 -10.28 2.38
CA MET A 46 -2.14 -10.33 3.27
C MET A 46 -2.20 -11.51 4.24
N GLN A 47 -3.36 -11.78 4.85
CA GLN A 47 -3.56 -12.92 5.75
C GLN A 47 -3.28 -14.25 5.06
N ARG A 48 -3.72 -14.41 3.81
CA ARG A 48 -3.45 -15.61 3.02
C ARG A 48 -1.95 -15.81 2.77
N ALA A 49 -1.20 -14.73 2.55
CA ALA A 49 0.25 -14.82 2.41
C ALA A 49 0.93 -15.23 3.74
N LEU A 50 0.44 -14.68 4.85
CA LEU A 50 0.94 -14.88 6.21
C LEU A 50 0.46 -16.18 6.89
N GLU A 51 -0.28 -17.04 6.18
CA GLU A 51 -0.84 -18.25 6.76
C GLU A 51 0.26 -19.15 7.36
N LYS A 52 0.08 -19.55 8.64
CA LYS A 52 1.05 -20.34 9.43
C LYS A 52 2.43 -19.67 9.60
N ARG A 53 2.51 -18.33 9.50
CA ARG A 53 3.71 -17.56 9.82
C ARG A 53 3.62 -16.94 11.22
N PRO A 54 4.75 -16.79 11.94
CA PRO A 54 4.76 -16.23 13.28
C PRO A 54 4.68 -14.69 13.26
N VAL A 55 3.59 -14.15 12.70
CA VAL A 55 3.35 -12.70 12.63
C VAL A 55 2.11 -12.37 13.46
N SER A 56 2.27 -11.43 14.40
CA SER A 56 1.18 -11.02 15.28
C SER A 56 0.12 -10.21 14.52
N VAL A 57 -1.11 -10.21 15.04
CA VAL A 57 -2.21 -9.46 14.45
C VAL A 57 -1.90 -7.97 14.44
N GLU A 58 -1.27 -7.45 15.49
CA GLU A 58 -0.90 -6.04 15.64
C GLU A 58 0.09 -5.60 14.54
N ARG A 59 1.07 -6.45 14.21
CA ARG A 59 2.03 -6.18 13.13
C ARG A 59 1.33 -6.15 11.76
N LEU A 60 0.36 -7.03 11.54
CA LEU A 60 -0.46 -7.02 10.33
C LEU A 60 -1.33 -5.74 10.24
N GLU A 61 -2.00 -5.35 11.32
CA GLU A 61 -2.78 -4.10 11.36
C GLU A 61 -1.91 -2.88 11.07
N ALA A 62 -0.72 -2.82 11.66
CA ALA A 62 0.24 -1.75 11.44
C ALA A 62 0.65 -1.66 9.96
N ALA A 63 0.93 -2.80 9.31
CA ALA A 63 1.25 -2.86 7.90
C ALA A 63 0.09 -2.39 7.01
N ILE A 64 -1.15 -2.82 7.30
CA ILE A 64 -2.35 -2.38 6.57
C ILE A 64 -2.55 -0.87 6.74
N ALA A 65 -2.39 -0.34 7.95
CA ALA A 65 -2.49 1.09 8.22
C ALA A 65 -1.41 1.88 7.46
N HIS A 66 -0.18 1.37 7.40
CA HIS A 66 0.92 1.98 6.66
C HIS A 66 0.63 2.02 5.15
N ILE A 67 0.14 0.92 4.57
CA ILE A 67 -0.29 0.88 3.16
C ILE A 67 -1.38 1.91 2.89
N LYS A 68 -2.43 1.96 3.72
CA LYS A 68 -3.51 2.95 3.58
C LYS A 68 -3.01 4.38 3.66
N HIS A 69 -2.07 4.64 4.57
CA HIS A 69 -1.45 5.95 4.69
C HIS A 69 -0.69 6.33 3.41
N GLN A 70 0.14 5.42 2.87
CA GLN A 70 0.88 5.65 1.62
C GLN A 70 -0.07 5.88 0.44
N LEU A 71 -1.16 5.10 0.34
CA LEU A 71 -2.17 5.28 -0.68
C LEU A 71 -2.81 6.68 -0.62
N ARG A 72 -3.20 7.13 0.57
CA ARG A 72 -3.75 8.48 0.77
C ARG A 72 -2.74 9.57 0.49
N ALA A 73 -1.49 9.35 0.88
CA ALA A 73 -0.41 10.31 0.68
C ALA A 73 -0.10 10.57 -0.81
N THR A 74 -0.49 9.66 -1.71
CA THR A 74 -0.37 9.91 -3.17
C THR A 74 -1.21 11.10 -3.62
N GLY A 75 -2.35 11.39 -2.95
CA GLY A 75 -3.29 12.43 -3.37
C GLY A 75 -4.03 12.13 -4.68
N GLU A 76 -3.78 10.98 -5.30
CA GLU A 76 -4.38 10.58 -6.56
C GLU A 76 -5.82 10.08 -6.37
N ARG A 77 -6.68 10.34 -7.35
CA ARG A 77 -8.06 9.81 -7.34
C ARG A 77 -8.14 8.36 -7.77
N GLU A 78 -7.23 7.94 -8.64
CA GLU A 78 -7.16 6.59 -9.18
C GLU A 78 -5.71 6.13 -9.19
N ILE A 79 -5.49 4.87 -8.80
CA ILE A 79 -4.17 4.24 -8.84
C ILE A 79 -4.27 2.89 -9.51
N LYS A 80 -3.21 2.49 -10.21
CA LYS A 80 -3.14 1.12 -10.73
C LYS A 80 -3.08 0.15 -9.57
N SER A 81 -3.83 -0.96 -9.65
CA SER A 81 -3.77 -2.03 -8.65
C SER A 81 -2.37 -2.62 -8.51
N ARG A 82 -1.53 -2.41 -9.52
CA ARG A 82 -0.12 -2.78 -9.50
C ARG A 82 0.65 -2.05 -8.38
N VAL A 83 0.38 -0.76 -8.19
CA VAL A 83 1.02 0.03 -7.14
C VAL A 83 0.66 -0.53 -5.76
N LEU A 84 -0.61 -0.87 -5.54
CA LEU A 84 -1.04 -1.51 -4.29
C LEU A 84 -0.33 -2.85 -4.04
N GLY A 85 -0.18 -3.68 -5.08
CA GLY A 85 0.54 -4.95 -4.97
C GLY A 85 2.00 -4.77 -4.57
N GLU A 86 2.68 -3.76 -5.13
CA GLU A 86 4.05 -3.41 -4.78
C GLU A 86 4.18 -2.92 -3.33
N LEU A 87 3.23 -2.12 -2.83
CA LEU A 87 3.19 -1.72 -1.42
C LEU A 87 2.97 -2.92 -0.49
N VAL A 88 2.08 -3.84 -0.86
CA VAL A 88 1.86 -5.08 -0.09
C VAL A 88 3.12 -5.93 -0.04
N MET A 89 3.81 -6.10 -1.17
CA MET A 89 5.08 -6.82 -1.23
C MET A 89 6.11 -6.18 -0.29
N ALA A 90 6.27 -4.84 -0.33
CA ALA A 90 7.22 -4.14 0.52
C ALA A 90 6.93 -4.31 2.02
N GLU A 91 5.65 -4.33 2.44
CA GLU A 91 5.30 -4.61 3.83
C GLU A 91 5.49 -6.08 4.21
N LEU A 92 5.07 -7.02 3.35
CA LEU A 92 5.25 -8.44 3.60
C LEU A 92 6.72 -8.81 3.72
N GLN A 93 7.61 -8.21 2.92
CA GLN A 93 9.05 -8.43 3.02
C GLN A 93 9.61 -8.06 4.40
N LYS A 94 9.08 -7.00 5.04
CA LYS A 94 9.47 -6.60 6.40
C LYS A 94 8.88 -7.50 7.48
N LEU A 95 7.74 -8.12 7.20
CA LEU A 95 7.04 -8.98 8.14
C LEU A 95 7.60 -10.39 8.12
N ASP A 96 7.75 -10.98 6.93
CA ASP A 96 8.15 -12.37 6.72
C ASP A 96 8.50 -12.65 5.24
N GLU A 97 9.71 -13.14 4.99
CA GLU A 97 10.22 -13.43 3.64
C GLU A 97 9.40 -14.52 2.91
N VAL A 98 8.91 -15.54 3.63
CA VAL A 98 8.12 -16.62 3.04
C VAL A 98 6.76 -16.09 2.60
N ALA A 99 6.13 -15.21 3.38
CA ALA A 99 4.90 -14.54 3.02
C ALA A 99 5.08 -13.64 1.79
N TYR A 100 6.20 -12.89 1.73
CA TYR A 100 6.57 -12.13 0.54
C TYR A 100 6.62 -13.02 -0.70
N ILE A 101 7.36 -14.14 -0.63
CA ILE A 101 7.52 -15.06 -1.76
C ILE A 101 6.15 -15.61 -2.22
N ARG A 102 5.31 -16.07 -1.29
CA ARG A 102 3.96 -16.58 -1.62
C ARG A 102 3.11 -15.53 -2.34
N PHE A 103 3.15 -14.29 -1.86
CA PHE A 103 2.41 -13.21 -2.48
C PHE A 103 2.99 -12.87 -3.87
N ALA A 104 4.32 -12.78 -3.98
CA ALA A 104 5.02 -12.52 -5.22
C ALA A 104 4.70 -13.57 -6.30
N SER A 105 4.58 -14.85 -5.92
CA SER A 105 4.25 -15.93 -6.85
C SER A 105 2.91 -15.74 -7.56
N VAL A 106 1.90 -15.24 -6.85
CA VAL A 106 0.59 -14.95 -7.45
C VAL A 106 0.62 -13.65 -8.25
N TYR A 107 1.36 -12.67 -7.73
CA TYR A 107 1.31 -11.31 -8.24
C TYR A 107 2.19 -11.06 -9.47
N ARG A 108 3.45 -11.53 -9.44
CA ARG A 108 4.39 -11.42 -10.58
C ARG A 108 4.14 -12.47 -11.66
N ARG A 109 3.38 -13.53 -11.36
CA ARG A 109 3.09 -14.64 -12.28
C ARG A 109 4.35 -15.16 -12.96
N PHE A 110 5.33 -15.56 -12.15
CA PHE A 110 6.60 -16.09 -12.63
C PHE A 110 6.36 -17.13 -13.73
N GLN A 111 6.95 -16.91 -14.90
CA GLN A 111 6.70 -17.79 -16.04
C GLN A 111 7.55 -19.06 -15.98
N ASP A 112 8.69 -19.00 -15.29
CA ASP A 112 9.62 -20.11 -15.14
C ASP A 112 10.25 -20.18 -13.74
N LEU A 113 10.87 -21.32 -13.45
CA LEU A 113 11.54 -21.58 -12.17
C LEU A 113 12.83 -20.76 -11.98
N ASN A 114 13.45 -20.27 -13.06
CA ASN A 114 14.66 -19.45 -12.96
C ASN A 114 14.33 -18.05 -12.45
N GLU A 115 13.26 -17.43 -12.93
CA GLU A 115 12.76 -16.13 -12.46
C GLU A 115 12.44 -16.19 -10.95
N PHE A 116 11.88 -17.31 -10.50
CA PHE A 116 11.63 -17.56 -9.09
C PHE A 116 12.91 -17.74 -8.27
N ARG A 117 13.92 -18.45 -8.81
CA ARG A 117 15.22 -18.62 -8.16
C ARG A 117 15.96 -17.30 -8.04
N GLU A 118 15.99 -16.50 -9.09
CA GLU A 118 16.60 -15.16 -9.10
C GLU A 118 15.95 -14.24 -8.05
N GLU A 119 14.62 -14.33 -7.89
CA GLU A 119 13.90 -13.62 -6.86
C GLU A 119 14.34 -14.02 -5.44
N ILE A 120 14.47 -15.32 -5.17
CA ILE A 120 14.97 -15.85 -3.88
C ILE A 120 16.41 -15.38 -3.64
N GLU A 121 17.26 -15.47 -4.65
CA GLU A 121 18.65 -15.01 -4.57
C GLU A 121 18.76 -13.51 -4.30
N ARG A 122 17.82 -12.71 -4.81
CA ARG A 122 17.79 -11.28 -4.52
C ARG A 122 17.44 -11.01 -3.07
N LEU A 123 16.46 -11.73 -2.52
CA LEU A 123 16.07 -11.59 -1.11
C LEU A 123 17.19 -11.99 -0.16
N SER A 124 17.91 -13.08 -0.45
CA SER A 124 18.98 -13.57 0.42
C SER A 124 20.22 -12.66 0.47
N ARG A 125 20.33 -11.71 -0.49
CA ARG A 125 21.41 -10.70 -0.54
C ARG A 125 21.05 -9.40 0.19
N GLU A 126 19.79 -9.18 0.54
CA GLU A 126 19.40 -8.05 1.39
C GLU A 126 19.62 -8.45 2.86
N PRO A 127 20.42 -7.69 3.64
CA PRO A 127 20.71 -8.07 5.02
C PRO A 127 19.42 -8.06 5.85
N ALA A 128 19.18 -9.14 6.58
CA ALA A 128 18.13 -9.23 7.59
C ALA A 128 18.22 -8.00 8.51
N LYS A 129 17.16 -7.20 8.56
CA LYS A 129 17.15 -5.99 9.40
C LYS A 129 17.29 -6.40 10.87
N PRO A 130 18.12 -5.69 11.65
CA PRO A 130 18.20 -5.92 13.09
C PRO A 130 16.84 -5.60 13.73
N GLU A 131 16.44 -6.45 14.68
CA GLU A 131 15.21 -6.35 15.49
C GLU A 131 15.05 -5.00 16.22
#